data_AF-A0A7S1EFH6-F1
#
_entry.id   AF-A0A7S1EFH6-F1
#
_cell.length_a   1.000
_cell.length_b   1.000
_cell.length_c   1.000
_cell.angle_alpha   90.00
_cell.angle_beta   90.00
_cell.angle_gamma   90.00
#
_symmetry.space_group_name_H-M   'P 1'
#
loop_
_entity.id
_entity.type
_entity.pdbx_description
1 polymer ?
#
loop_
_entity_poly.entity_id
_entity_poly.type
_entity_poly.pdbx_seq_one_letter_code
_entity_poly.pdbx_strand_id
1 'polypeptide(L)'
;GAGLNDSDLYDLLGLAKKRWKATEDEIKKAFHRVSLECHPDKLHSVEMSPAQRKSIDEHFKKINKAKNTLSDPTLRRAYDSLDTCSDAVPTSEDIAQGGFYEVMGPCFEANGRWSVDKRVPKLGDDSTPIGEVERFYQWWASFKSWRDFSSLGDHNTEEAHNRYERRAMQRENEK
;
A
#
# COMPACT_ATOMS: atom_id res chain seq x y z
N GLY A 1 -10.59 5.18 -10.32
CA GLY A 1 -11.15 4.07 -9.53
C GLY A 1 -11.06 4.45 -8.08
N ALA A 2 -12.19 4.40 -7.36
CA ALA A 2 -12.31 4.78 -5.95
C ALA A 2 -12.02 3.56 -5.05
N GLY A 3 -11.32 3.80 -3.94
CA GLY A 3 -10.97 2.83 -2.90
C GLY A 3 -9.55 3.13 -2.41
N LEU A 4 -9.31 3.87 -1.32
CA LEU A 4 -10.02 3.92 -0.04
C LEU A 4 -10.51 5.33 0.30
N ASN A 5 -11.78 5.40 0.74
CA ASN A 5 -12.32 6.55 1.45
C ASN A 5 -11.59 6.73 2.79
N ASP A 6 -11.32 7.99 3.13
CA ASP A 6 -10.71 8.51 4.36
C ASP A 6 -9.16 8.39 4.47
N SER A 7 -8.47 9.21 3.67
CA SER A 7 -7.07 9.64 3.81
C SER A 7 -5.98 8.57 3.59
N ASP A 8 -5.57 8.35 2.33
CA ASP A 8 -4.39 7.54 1.98
C ASP A 8 -3.16 7.97 2.81
N LEU A 9 -2.54 7.01 3.50
CA LEU A 9 -1.43 7.26 4.42
C LEU A 9 -0.20 7.85 3.73
N TYR A 10 0.05 7.50 2.46
CA TYR A 10 1.14 8.12 1.69
C TYR A 10 0.79 9.55 1.33
N ASP A 11 -0.46 9.83 0.97
CA ASP A 11 -0.92 11.18 0.63
C ASP A 11 -0.81 12.12 1.84
N LEU A 12 -1.15 11.63 3.03
CA LEU A 12 -1.01 12.37 4.30
C LEU A 12 0.44 12.80 4.59
N LEU A 13 1.43 12.05 4.11
CA LEU A 13 2.85 12.41 4.24
C LEU A 13 3.38 13.17 3.01
N GLY A 14 2.55 13.43 2.00
CA GLY A 14 2.97 14.02 0.73
C GLY A 14 3.82 13.08 -0.13
N LEU A 15 3.65 11.77 0.04
CA LEU A 15 4.34 10.69 -0.67
C LEU A 15 3.45 9.98 -1.69
N ALA A 16 2.31 10.59 -2.05
CA ALA A 16 1.32 10.11 -3.02
C ALA A 16 1.92 9.49 -4.29
N LYS A 17 2.96 10.13 -4.84
CA LYS A 17 3.64 9.70 -6.07
C LYS A 17 4.63 8.57 -5.87
N LYS A 18 5.24 8.48 -4.68
CA LYS A 18 6.22 7.45 -4.36
C LYS A 18 5.55 6.16 -3.89
N ARG A 19 4.48 6.25 -3.09
CA ARG A 19 3.76 5.10 -2.51
C ARG A 19 4.75 4.06 -1.95
N TRP A 20 4.57 2.78 -2.32
CA TRP A 20 5.43 1.66 -1.98
C TRP A 20 6.91 1.84 -2.37
N LYS A 21 7.25 2.73 -3.32
CA LYS A 21 8.65 3.04 -3.68
C LYS A 21 9.36 3.95 -2.68
N ALA A 22 8.64 4.57 -1.74
CA ALA A 22 9.24 5.43 -0.73
C ALA A 22 10.13 4.61 0.23
N THR A 23 11.35 5.10 0.48
CA THR A 23 12.25 4.47 1.47
C THR A 23 11.83 4.83 2.89
N GLU A 24 12.29 4.05 3.88
CA GLU A 24 12.02 4.32 5.29
C GLU A 24 12.52 5.71 5.71
N ASP A 25 13.69 6.12 5.22
CA ASP A 25 14.26 7.44 5.47
C ASP A 25 13.42 8.57 4.87
N GLU A 26 12.86 8.35 3.67
CA GLU A 26 11.94 9.31 3.05
C GLU A 26 10.64 9.45 3.83
N ILE A 27 10.10 8.35 4.35
CA ILE A 27 8.91 8.35 5.21
C ILE A 27 9.19 9.11 6.51
N LYS A 28 10.33 8.86 7.16
CA LYS A 28 10.75 9.57 8.38
C LYS A 28 10.90 11.08 8.13
N LYS A 29 11.57 11.47 7.05
CA LYS A 29 11.76 12.88 6.67
C LYS A 29 10.43 13.55 6.34
N ALA A 30 9.56 12.87 5.60
CA ALA A 30 8.23 13.37 5.25
C ALA A 30 7.37 13.60 6.48
N PHE A 31 7.33 12.65 7.41
CA PHE A 31 6.64 12.81 8.69
C PHE A 31 7.19 13.98 9.50
N HIS A 32 8.52 14.08 9.66
CA HIS A 32 9.11 15.17 10.42
C HIS A 32 8.71 16.55 9.88
N ARG A 33 8.71 16.71 8.55
CA ARG A 33 8.25 17.93 7.89
C ARG A 33 6.77 18.22 8.20
N VAL A 34 5.89 17.25 7.95
CA VAL A 34 4.43 17.44 8.14
C VAL A 34 4.09 17.68 9.61
N SER A 35 4.74 16.99 10.55
CA SER A 35 4.56 17.21 11.99
C SER A 35 4.98 18.60 12.44
N LEU A 36 6.03 19.19 11.85
CA LEU A 36 6.47 20.56 12.18
C LEU A 36 5.51 21.64 11.67
N GLU A 37 4.84 21.38 10.55
CA GLU A 37 3.85 22.26 9.92
C GLU A 37 2.49 22.16 10.62
N CYS A 38 2.05 20.95 10.99
CA CYS A 38 0.74 20.68 11.56
C CYS A 38 0.73 20.52 13.10
N HIS A 39 1.79 20.91 13.81
CA HIS A 39 1.86 20.70 15.26
C HIS A 39 0.79 21.53 15.99
N PRO A 40 -0.07 20.91 16.83
CA PRO A 40 -1.15 21.61 17.52
C PRO A 40 -0.63 22.74 18.42
N ASP A 41 0.55 22.60 19.02
CA ASP A 41 1.16 23.66 19.86
C ASP A 41 1.41 24.99 19.11
N LYS A 42 1.82 24.92 17.83
CA LYS A 42 2.01 26.13 16.99
C LYS A 42 0.70 26.73 16.49
N LEU A 43 -0.37 25.94 16.46
CA LEU A 43 -1.67 26.34 15.92
C LEU A 43 -2.63 26.75 17.04
N HIS A 44 -2.50 26.20 18.25
CA HIS A 44 -3.26 26.59 19.44
C HIS A 44 -2.85 27.96 19.99
N SER A 45 -1.67 28.46 19.63
CA SER A 45 -1.27 29.85 19.89
C SER A 45 -2.00 30.88 19.02
N VAL A 46 -2.70 30.44 17.96
CA VAL A 46 -3.54 31.28 17.12
C VAL A 46 -4.98 31.24 17.66
N GLU A 47 -5.68 32.38 17.68
CA GLU A 47 -7.11 32.41 18.01
C GLU A 47 -7.91 31.63 16.96
N MET A 48 -8.21 30.37 17.28
CA MET A 48 -8.99 29.46 16.43
C MET A 48 -10.28 29.06 17.14
N SER A 49 -11.34 28.87 16.36
CA SER A 49 -12.61 28.38 16.87
C SER A 49 -12.48 26.95 17.43
N PRO A 50 -13.36 26.54 18.38
CA PRO A 50 -13.36 25.18 18.90
C PRO A 50 -13.50 24.09 17.81
N ALA A 51 -14.20 24.39 16.71
CA ALA A 51 -14.34 23.48 15.58
C ALA A 51 -13.04 23.32 14.79
N GLN A 52 -12.28 24.40 14.61
CA GLN A 52 -10.99 24.36 13.92
C GLN A 52 -9.94 23.59 14.72
N ARG A 53 -9.91 23.74 16.05
CA ARG A 53 -9.01 22.97 16.92
C ARG A 53 -9.27 21.46 16.83
N LYS A 54 -10.54 21.05 16.87
CA LYS A 54 -10.93 19.64 16.68
C LYS A 54 -10.45 19.08 15.33
N SER A 55 -10.62 19.84 14.26
CA SER A 55 -10.18 19.43 12.91
C SER A 55 -8.66 19.24 12.82
N ILE A 56 -7.87 20.13 13.45
CA ILE A 56 -6.41 20.00 13.53
C ILE A 56 -6.01 18.75 14.30
N ASP A 57 -6.63 18.51 15.46
CA ASP A 57 -6.35 17.32 16.27
C ASP A 57 -6.67 16.02 15.51
N GLU A 58 -7.79 15.98 14.80
CA GLU A 58 -8.18 14.84 13.94
C GLU A 58 -7.18 14.63 12.80
N HIS A 59 -6.75 15.71 12.14
CA HIS A 59 -5.74 15.63 11.09
C HIS A 59 -4.40 15.13 11.63
N PHE A 60 -3.97 15.61 12.79
CA PHE A 60 -2.73 15.17 13.43
C PHE A 60 -2.79 13.70 13.87
N LYS A 61 -3.97 13.22 14.33
CA LYS A 61 -4.18 11.78 14.59
C LYS A 61 -3.99 10.95 13.32
N LYS A 62 -4.51 11.40 12.18
CA LYS A 62 -4.33 10.73 10.88
C LYS A 62 -2.85 10.69 10.45
N ILE A 63 -2.11 11.80 10.61
CA ILE A 63 -0.67 11.85 10.32
C ILE A 63 0.11 10.88 11.21
N ASN A 64 -0.20 10.80 12.51
CA ASN A 64 0.44 9.85 13.42
C ASN A 64 0.13 8.40 13.05
N LYS A 65 -1.12 8.09 12.67
CA LYS A 65 -1.50 6.78 12.14
C LYS A 65 -0.67 6.44 10.89
N ALA A 66 -0.57 7.37 9.93
CA ALA A 66 0.24 7.20 8.74
C ALA A 66 1.71 6.87 9.08
N LYS A 67 2.32 7.61 10.00
CA LYS A 67 3.68 7.34 10.44
C LYS A 67 3.82 5.98 11.11
N ASN A 68 2.90 5.60 12.00
CA ASN A 68 2.99 4.33 12.73
C ASN A 68 2.88 3.14 11.78
N THR A 69 1.93 3.18 10.83
CA THR A 69 1.75 2.13 9.84
C THR A 69 2.90 2.08 8.84
N LEU A 70 3.33 3.22 8.27
CA LEU A 70 4.34 3.24 7.21
C LEU A 70 5.78 3.10 7.72
N SER A 71 6.05 3.33 9.00
CA SER A 71 7.39 3.13 9.58
C SER A 71 7.64 1.68 10.00
N ASP A 72 6.59 0.91 10.33
CA ASP A 72 6.73 -0.50 10.69
C ASP A 72 6.68 -1.35 9.41
N PRO A 73 7.72 -2.15 9.10
CA PRO A 73 7.76 -2.93 7.85
C PRO A 73 6.62 -3.93 7.69
N THR A 74 6.10 -4.48 8.80
CA THR A 74 5.00 -5.46 8.79
C THR A 74 3.68 -4.76 8.55
N LEU A 75 3.39 -3.67 9.28
CA LEU A 75 2.16 -2.91 9.09
C LEU A 75 2.11 -2.23 7.72
N ARG A 76 3.26 -1.72 7.25
CA ARG A 76 3.39 -1.15 5.91
C ARG A 76 3.12 -2.20 4.85
N ARG A 77 3.65 -3.42 5.01
CA ARG A 77 3.40 -4.53 4.10
C ARG A 77 1.92 -4.87 4.03
N ALA A 78 1.26 -5.00 5.17
CA ALA A 78 -0.17 -5.28 5.23
C ALA A 78 -0.98 -4.16 4.55
N TYR A 79 -0.66 -2.89 4.83
CA TYR A 79 -1.28 -1.74 4.17
C TYR A 79 -1.06 -1.74 2.65
N ASP A 80 0.19 -1.89 2.21
CA ASP A 80 0.54 -1.92 0.79
C ASP A 80 -0.14 -3.10 0.08
N SER A 81 -0.39 -4.21 0.76
CA SER A 81 -1.06 -5.40 0.20
C SER A 81 -2.53 -5.16 -0.16
N LEU A 82 -3.15 -4.12 0.41
CA LEU A 82 -4.52 -3.70 0.11
C LEU A 82 -4.60 -2.72 -1.06
N ASP A 83 -3.47 -2.28 -1.62
CA ASP A 83 -3.46 -1.33 -2.74
C ASP A 83 -4.01 -1.98 -4.01
N THR A 84 -5.25 -1.61 -4.36
CA THR A 84 -6.06 -2.20 -5.44
C THR A 84 -5.69 -1.72 -6.84
N CYS A 85 -4.67 -0.88 -7.00
CA CYS A 85 -4.38 -0.17 -8.26
C CYS A 85 -4.08 -1.09 -9.48
N SER A 86 -4.03 -2.42 -9.33
CA SER A 86 -3.69 -3.32 -10.44
C SER A 86 -4.28 -4.74 -10.36
N ASP A 87 -5.37 -4.97 -9.62
CA ASP A 87 -5.98 -6.31 -9.57
C ASP A 87 -6.93 -6.58 -10.76
N ALA A 88 -7.10 -5.64 -11.69
CA ALA A 88 -7.89 -5.83 -12.90
C ALA A 88 -7.14 -6.72 -13.91
N VAL A 89 -7.72 -7.89 -14.21
CA VAL A 89 -7.23 -8.80 -15.24
C VAL A 89 -7.84 -8.37 -16.58
N PRO A 90 -7.04 -8.07 -17.61
CA PRO A 90 -7.55 -7.73 -18.94
C PRO A 90 -8.39 -8.87 -19.52
N THR A 91 -9.44 -8.53 -20.24
CA THR A 91 -10.26 -9.49 -20.98
C THR A 91 -9.61 -9.86 -22.31
N SER A 92 -10.08 -10.95 -22.92
CA SER A 92 -9.65 -11.33 -24.27
C SER A 92 -9.95 -10.24 -25.31
N GLU A 93 -11.02 -9.46 -25.11
CA GLU A 93 -11.38 -8.33 -25.96
C GLU A 93 -10.36 -7.18 -25.83
N ASP A 94 -9.96 -6.85 -24.60
CA ASP A 94 -8.93 -5.83 -24.34
C ASP A 94 -7.61 -6.20 -25.03
N ILE A 95 -7.22 -7.48 -24.94
CA ILE A 95 -6.01 -8.02 -25.60
C ILE A 95 -6.13 -7.96 -27.12
N ALA A 96 -7.30 -8.30 -27.67
CA ALA A 96 -7.54 -8.28 -29.12
C ALA A 96 -7.45 -6.85 -29.69
N GLN A 97 -7.93 -5.85 -28.94
CA GLN A 97 -7.93 -4.45 -29.37
C GLN A 97 -6.59 -3.73 -29.10
N GLY A 98 -5.95 -4.01 -27.96
CA GLY A 98 -4.72 -3.34 -27.53
C GLY A 98 -3.42 -4.06 -27.93
N GLY A 99 -3.49 -5.33 -28.32
CA GLY A 99 -2.33 -6.16 -28.58
C GLY A 99 -1.79 -6.82 -27.30
N PHE A 100 -1.30 -8.05 -27.44
CA PHE A 100 -0.92 -8.89 -26.30
C PHE A 100 0.13 -8.24 -25.39
N TYR A 101 1.26 -7.76 -25.92
CA TYR A 101 2.35 -7.23 -25.09
C TYR A 101 2.01 -5.88 -24.43
N GLU A 102 1.29 -5.01 -25.15
CA GLU A 102 0.88 -3.69 -24.63
C GLU A 102 -0.12 -3.81 -23.49
N VAL A 103 -0.98 -4.83 -23.54
CA VAL A 103 -1.99 -5.10 -22.51
C VAL A 103 -1.40 -5.91 -21.35
N MET A 104 -0.76 -7.04 -21.66
CA MET A 104 -0.28 -7.98 -20.63
C MET A 104 1.05 -7.56 -20.01
N GLY A 105 1.92 -6.84 -20.73
CA GLY A 105 3.22 -6.38 -20.24
C GLY A 105 3.09 -5.53 -18.96
N PRO A 106 2.30 -4.46 -18.97
CA PRO A 106 2.03 -3.66 -17.78
C PRO A 106 1.40 -4.47 -16.64
N CYS A 107 0.53 -5.44 -16.94
CA CYS A 107 -0.06 -6.33 -15.93
C CYS A 107 1.01 -7.19 -15.24
N PHE A 108 1.93 -7.79 -15.98
CA PHE A 108 3.02 -8.57 -15.40
C PHE A 108 4.00 -7.69 -14.62
N GLU A 109 4.32 -6.48 -15.12
CA GLU A 109 5.18 -5.53 -14.39
C GLU A 109 4.53 -5.09 -13.07
N ALA A 110 3.24 -4.75 -13.11
CA ALA A 110 2.50 -4.32 -11.94
C ALA A 110 2.33 -5.45 -10.93
N ASN A 111 2.09 -6.69 -11.37
CA ASN A 111 2.06 -7.85 -10.48
C ASN A 111 3.45 -8.23 -9.95
N GLY A 112 4.50 -7.97 -10.73
CA GLY A 112 5.89 -8.22 -10.36
C GLY A 112 6.30 -7.47 -9.09
N ARG A 113 5.67 -6.32 -8.80
CA ARG A 113 5.90 -5.55 -7.56
C ARG A 113 5.66 -6.39 -6.30
N TRP A 114 4.74 -7.36 -6.37
CA TRP A 114 4.37 -8.23 -5.27
C TRP A 114 5.33 -9.40 -5.06
N SER A 115 6.32 -9.60 -5.92
CA SER A 115 7.24 -10.72 -5.81
C SER A 115 8.21 -10.59 -4.64
N VAL A 116 8.40 -11.69 -3.92
CA VAL A 116 9.49 -11.85 -2.94
C VAL A 116 10.85 -11.76 -3.66
N ASP A 117 10.95 -12.31 -4.87
CA ASP A 117 12.14 -12.19 -5.72
C ASP A 117 12.12 -10.88 -6.51
N LYS A 118 13.17 -10.07 -6.36
CA LYS A 118 13.31 -8.78 -7.06
C LYS A 118 13.70 -8.91 -8.53
N ARG A 119 14.12 -10.09 -8.99
CA ARG A 119 14.51 -10.35 -10.38
C ARG A 119 13.32 -10.84 -11.19
N VAL A 120 12.33 -9.97 -11.37
CA VAL A 120 11.14 -10.28 -12.18
C VAL A 120 11.51 -10.29 -13.67
N PRO A 121 11.31 -11.39 -14.40
CA PRO A 121 11.57 -11.44 -15.84
C PRO A 121 10.54 -10.58 -16.59
N LYS A 122 10.98 -9.97 -17.69
CA LYS A 122 10.10 -9.22 -18.60
C LYS A 122 9.35 -10.18 -19.53
N LEU A 123 8.16 -9.79 -19.97
CA LEU A 123 7.33 -10.57 -20.89
C LEU A 123 8.03 -10.82 -22.23
N GLY A 124 8.82 -9.86 -22.71
CA GLY A 124 9.45 -9.92 -24.03
C GLY A 124 8.56 -9.33 -25.11
N ASP A 125 8.76 -9.80 -26.34
CA ASP A 125 8.11 -9.40 -27.58
C ASP A 125 8.09 -10.57 -28.59
N ASP A 126 7.60 -10.33 -29.81
CA ASP A 126 7.50 -11.34 -30.87
C ASP A 126 8.83 -11.94 -31.34
N SER A 127 9.96 -11.30 -31.01
CA SER A 127 11.30 -11.78 -31.36
C SER A 127 11.95 -12.60 -30.23
N THR A 128 11.27 -12.70 -29.08
CA THR A 128 11.82 -13.35 -27.89
C THR A 128 11.97 -14.87 -28.12
N PRO A 129 13.18 -15.43 -27.97
CA PRO A 129 13.41 -16.86 -28.17
C PRO A 129 12.53 -17.71 -27.25
N ILE A 130 12.01 -18.82 -27.76
CA ILE A 130 11.09 -19.70 -27.02
C ILE A 130 11.63 -20.12 -25.65
N GLY A 131 12.94 -20.35 -25.54
CA GLY A 131 13.56 -20.70 -24.27
C GLY A 131 13.51 -19.58 -23.23
N GLU A 132 13.45 -18.31 -23.63
CA GLU A 132 13.24 -17.19 -22.70
C GLU A 132 11.77 -17.08 -22.29
N VAL A 133 10.85 -17.32 -23.24
CA VAL A 133 9.41 -17.39 -22.99
C VAL A 133 9.10 -18.48 -21.96
N GLU A 134 9.67 -19.67 -22.12
CA GLU A 134 9.53 -20.76 -21.16
C GLU A 134 10.06 -20.40 -19.77
N ARG A 135 11.24 -19.77 -19.68
CA ARG A 135 11.80 -19.30 -18.41
C ARG A 135 10.90 -18.26 -17.73
N PHE A 136 10.34 -17.34 -18.52
CA PHE A 136 9.38 -16.34 -18.03
C PHE A 136 8.17 -17.02 -17.37
N TYR A 137 7.52 -17.95 -18.07
CA TYR A 137 6.35 -18.64 -17.52
C TYR A 137 6.69 -19.60 -16.38
N GLN A 138 7.85 -20.27 -16.40
CA GLN A 138 8.31 -21.08 -15.27
C GLN A 138 8.55 -20.24 -14.01
N TRP A 139 9.08 -19.02 -14.16
CA TRP A 139 9.24 -18.08 -13.06
C TRP A 139 7.86 -17.67 -12.50
N TRP A 140 6.91 -17.30 -13.36
CA TRP A 140 5.55 -16.94 -12.93
C TRP A 140 4.77 -18.11 -12.32
N ALA A 141 4.99 -19.35 -12.80
CA ALA A 141 4.42 -20.55 -12.20
C ALA A 141 4.98 -20.85 -10.80
N SER A 142 6.18 -20.35 -10.50
CA SER A 142 6.83 -20.45 -9.17
C SER A 142 6.74 -19.15 -8.36
N PHE A 143 5.86 -18.22 -8.78
CA PHE A 143 5.71 -16.90 -8.17
C PHE A 143 5.35 -17.00 -6.67
N LYS A 144 6.06 -16.24 -5.85
CA LYS A 144 5.78 -16.09 -4.42
C LYS A 144 5.53 -14.64 -4.12
N SER A 145 4.33 -14.34 -3.66
CA SER A 145 3.93 -12.99 -3.26
C SER A 145 4.41 -12.69 -1.84
N TRP A 146 4.86 -11.46 -1.59
CA TRP A 146 5.01 -10.95 -0.23
C TRP A 146 3.71 -10.37 0.34
N ARG A 147 2.64 -10.24 -0.48
CA ARG A 147 1.35 -9.69 -0.02
C ARG A 147 0.88 -10.43 1.23
N ASP A 148 0.44 -9.65 2.19
CA ASP A 148 -0.03 -10.09 3.49
C ASP A 148 -1.44 -9.53 3.70
N PHE A 149 -2.40 -10.45 3.81
CA PHE A 149 -3.81 -10.14 4.02
C PHE A 149 -4.26 -10.49 5.44
N SER A 150 -3.35 -10.82 6.36
CA SER A 150 -3.67 -11.14 7.76
C SER A 150 -4.43 -10.01 8.47
N SER A 151 -4.21 -8.76 8.07
CA SER A 151 -4.93 -7.60 8.60
C SER A 151 -6.39 -7.47 8.14
N LEU A 152 -6.82 -8.28 7.15
CA LEU A 152 -8.22 -8.37 6.72
C LEU A 152 -9.02 -9.43 7.50
N GLY A 153 -8.43 -10.05 8.53
CA GLY A 153 -9.19 -10.93 9.40
C GLY A 153 -10.42 -10.23 9.98
N ASP A 154 -11.46 -11.02 10.26
CA ASP A 154 -12.83 -10.56 10.56
C ASP A 154 -12.95 -9.55 11.72
N HIS A 155 -11.90 -9.39 12.55
CA HIS A 155 -11.93 -8.52 13.72
C HIS A 155 -10.95 -7.33 13.63
N ASN A 156 -11.49 -6.11 13.73
CA ASN A 156 -10.69 -4.91 13.90
C ASN A 156 -10.12 -4.83 15.34
N THR A 157 -8.84 -5.17 15.50
CA THR A 157 -8.17 -5.21 16.82
C THR A 157 -8.06 -3.84 17.52
N GLU A 158 -8.26 -2.74 16.80
CA GLU A 158 -8.32 -1.38 17.35
C GLU A 158 -9.67 -1.09 18.03
N GLU A 159 -10.73 -1.84 17.72
CA GLU A 159 -12.03 -1.74 18.38
C GLU A 159 -12.11 -2.52 19.70
N ALA A 160 -11.09 -3.32 20.01
CA ALA A 160 -11.03 -4.07 21.26
C ALA A 160 -11.09 -3.14 22.48
N HIS A 161 -12.06 -3.36 23.36
CA HIS A 161 -12.25 -2.58 24.59
C HIS A 161 -11.20 -2.89 25.65
N ASN A 162 -10.50 -4.03 25.54
CA ASN A 162 -9.44 -4.40 26.46
C ASN A 162 -8.34 -5.27 25.82
N ARG A 163 -7.23 -5.43 26.55
CA ARG A 163 -6.05 -6.19 26.11
C ARG A 163 -6.33 -7.67 25.83
N TYR A 164 -7.28 -8.29 26.53
CA TYR A 164 -7.64 -9.70 26.34
C TYR A 164 -8.43 -9.91 25.06
N GLU A 165 -9.39 -9.03 24.80
CA GLU A 165 -10.18 -8.98 23.58
C GLU A 165 -9.29 -8.73 22.36
N ARG A 166 -8.36 -7.78 22.44
CA ARG A 166 -7.37 -7.55 21.36
C ARG A 166 -6.57 -8.81 21.03
N ARG A 167 -6.13 -9.56 22.05
CA ARG A 167 -5.39 -10.82 21.89
C ARG A 167 -6.26 -11.98 21.41
N ALA A 168 -7.57 -11.95 21.61
CA ALA A 168 -8.50 -12.93 21.07
C ALA A 168 -8.74 -12.66 19.58
N MET A 169 -9.07 -11.41 19.24
CA MET A 169 -9.24 -10.93 17.87
C MET A 169 -7.98 -11.16 17.01
N GLN A 170 -6.78 -10.90 17.55
CA GLN A 170 -5.52 -11.20 16.86
C GLN A 170 -5.36 -12.69 16.53
N ARG A 171 -5.69 -13.58 17.49
CA ARG A 171 -5.63 -15.03 17.28
C ARG A 171 -6.67 -15.55 16.29
N GLU A 172 -7.81 -14.86 16.18
CA GLU A 172 -8.85 -15.21 15.21
C GLU A 172 -8.47 -14.74 13.80
N ASN A 173 -7.84 -13.56 13.67
CA ASN A 173 -7.31 -13.08 12.39
C ASN A 173 -6.09 -13.86 11.88
N GLU A 174 -5.36 -14.56 12.76
CA GLU A 174 -4.21 -15.40 12.43
C GLU A 174 -4.58 -16.83 11.94
N LYS A 175 -5.87 -17.19 11.94
CA LYS A 175 -6.37 -18.49 11.44
C LYS A 175 -6.69 -18.45 9.95
#